data_AF-A0A3D5ENZ0-F1
#
_entry.id   AF-A0A3D5ENZ0-F1
#
_cell.length_a   1.000
_cell.length_b   1.000
_cell.length_c   1.000
_cell.angle_alpha   90.00
_cell.angle_beta   90.00
_cell.angle_gamma   90.00
#
_symmetry.space_group_name_H-M   'P 1'
#
loop_
_entity.id
_entity.type
_entity.pdbx_description
1 polymer ?
#
loop_
_entity_poly.entity_id
_entity_poly.type
_entity_poly.pdbx_seq_one_letter_code
_entity_poly.pdbx_strand_id
1 'polypeptide(L)'
;KKWGVDEQKVHSFDWWQEQNMANSQIVFTPTQHFSGRGLTDGNKTLWGSWAIKVNDKRFYFSGDSGYFAGFKEIGNRYGPFDITFIETGAYDKDWADIHMTPEQSVQAHLDLQDDIMVPVHNGTFDLAFHAWYDPLKRVTKKAQQEHVSLSTPLVGEVFKIQDNAVDKAWW
;
A
#
# COMPACT_ATOMS: atom_id res chain seq x y z
N LYS A 1 3.42 15.19 -21.39
CA LYS A 1 3.35 16.42 -22.25
C LYS A 1 3.65 17.72 -21.48
N LYS A 2 2.74 18.27 -20.65
CA LYS A 2 2.93 19.59 -19.98
C LYS A 2 4.17 19.71 -19.09
N TRP A 3 4.67 18.60 -18.55
CA TRP A 3 5.81 18.55 -17.63
C TRP A 3 7.12 18.13 -18.34
N GLY A 4 7.14 18.06 -19.68
CA GLY A 4 8.34 17.73 -20.44
C GLY A 4 8.76 16.25 -20.43
N VAL A 5 8.00 15.36 -19.79
CA VAL A 5 8.24 13.90 -19.87
C VAL A 5 7.85 13.40 -21.26
N ASP A 6 8.80 12.68 -21.88
CA ASP A 6 8.63 11.99 -23.16
C ASP A 6 7.46 10.98 -23.08
N GLU A 7 6.55 11.05 -24.04
CA GLU A 7 5.36 10.20 -24.10
C GLU A 7 5.70 8.73 -24.24
N GLN A 8 6.82 8.39 -24.88
CA GLN A 8 7.26 7.00 -25.01
C GLN A 8 7.67 6.37 -23.68
N LYS A 9 7.88 7.20 -22.64
CA LYS A 9 8.20 6.76 -21.27
C LYS A 9 6.97 6.69 -20.37
N VAL A 10 5.78 7.02 -20.89
CA VAL A 10 4.53 7.05 -20.11
C VAL A 10 3.63 5.90 -20.56
N HIS A 11 3.32 5.02 -19.62
CA HIS A 11 2.36 3.95 -19.81
C HIS A 11 1.14 4.25 -18.93
N SER A 12 -0.05 4.15 -19.52
CA SER A 12 -1.32 4.32 -18.80
C SER A 12 -1.98 2.97 -18.63
N PHE A 13 -2.55 2.75 -17.46
CA PHE A 13 -3.16 1.48 -17.07
C PHE A 13 -4.60 1.71 -16.62
N ASP A 14 -5.47 0.78 -16.98
CA ASP A 14 -6.72 0.50 -16.28
C ASP A 14 -6.47 -0.61 -15.25
N TRP A 15 -7.41 -0.81 -14.32
CA TRP A 15 -7.30 -1.91 -13.36
C TRP A 15 -7.20 -3.26 -14.07
N TRP A 16 -6.36 -4.12 -13.49
CA TRP A 16 -5.99 -5.44 -13.98
C TRP A 16 -5.18 -5.45 -15.28
N GLN A 17 -4.79 -4.28 -15.80
CA GLN A 17 -3.83 -4.25 -16.89
C GLN A 17 -2.43 -4.55 -16.38
N GLU A 18 -1.75 -5.42 -17.12
CA GLU A 18 -0.42 -5.91 -16.81
C GLU A 18 0.60 -5.41 -17.83
N GLN A 19 1.82 -5.16 -17.38
CA GLN A 19 2.98 -4.97 -18.25
C GLN A 19 4.09 -5.94 -17.85
N ASN A 20 4.43 -6.82 -18.78
CA ASN A 20 5.52 -7.77 -18.64
C ASN A 20 6.82 -7.18 -19.20
N MET A 21 7.91 -7.43 -18.50
CA MET A 21 9.28 -7.09 -18.85
C MET A 21 10.14 -8.37 -18.73
N ALA A 22 11.43 -8.30 -19.10
CA ALA A 22 12.29 -9.48 -19.19
C ALA A 22 12.32 -10.33 -17.90
N ASN A 23 12.34 -9.70 -16.74
CA ASN A 23 12.40 -10.36 -15.43
C ASN A 23 11.44 -9.76 -14.41
N SER A 24 10.46 -8.97 -14.85
CA SER A 24 9.50 -8.32 -13.97
C SER A 24 8.14 -8.17 -14.62
N GLN A 25 7.12 -8.02 -13.78
CA GLN A 25 5.76 -7.74 -14.16
C GLN A 25 5.22 -6.68 -13.21
N ILE A 26 4.49 -5.71 -13.75
CA ILE A 26 3.69 -4.78 -12.95
C ILE A 26 2.23 -4.94 -13.35
N VAL A 27 1.34 -4.84 -12.38
CA VAL A 27 -0.11 -4.89 -12.57
C VAL A 27 -0.72 -3.75 -11.78
N PHE A 28 -1.51 -2.93 -12.46
CA PHE A 28 -2.28 -1.90 -11.79
C PHE A 28 -3.57 -2.52 -11.23
N THR A 29 -3.76 -2.49 -9.92
CA THR A 29 -4.87 -3.18 -9.25
C THR A 29 -5.85 -2.19 -8.61
N PRO A 30 -7.12 -2.58 -8.36
CA PRO A 30 -8.08 -1.70 -7.73
C PRO A 30 -7.68 -1.28 -6.32
N THR A 31 -8.21 -0.13 -5.93
CA THR A 31 -8.10 0.47 -4.59
C THR A 31 -9.40 1.21 -4.29
N GLN A 32 -9.84 1.22 -3.03
CA GLN A 32 -11.04 1.94 -2.62
C GLN A 32 -10.67 3.40 -2.28
N HIS A 33 -10.61 4.28 -3.27
CA HIS A 33 -10.26 5.69 -3.07
C HIS A 33 -10.90 6.57 -4.15
N PHE A 34 -10.37 7.78 -4.34
CA PHE A 34 -10.83 8.76 -5.31
C PHE A 34 -9.64 9.57 -5.87
N SER A 35 -9.88 10.50 -6.78
CA SER A 35 -8.83 11.43 -7.25
C SER A 35 -9.36 12.85 -7.45
N GLY A 36 -8.47 13.84 -7.41
CA GLY A 36 -8.81 15.24 -7.69
C GLY A 36 -7.64 16.19 -7.42
N ARG A 37 -7.51 17.25 -8.21
CA ARG A 37 -6.49 18.30 -8.04
C ARG A 37 -7.05 19.73 -8.14
N GLY A 38 -8.32 19.89 -8.50
CA GLY A 38 -9.03 21.15 -8.62
C GLY A 38 -10.53 20.99 -8.39
N LEU A 39 -11.29 22.07 -8.63
CA LEU A 39 -12.72 22.12 -8.28
C LEU A 39 -13.62 21.26 -9.17
N THR A 40 -13.15 20.83 -10.34
CA THR A 40 -13.98 20.19 -11.37
C THR A 40 -13.36 18.93 -11.96
N ASP A 41 -12.30 18.39 -11.35
CA ASP A 41 -11.56 17.23 -11.86
C ASP A 41 -11.66 15.98 -10.97
N GLY A 42 -12.59 15.99 -10.01
CA GLY A 42 -12.92 14.83 -9.19
C GLY A 42 -13.12 13.58 -10.06
N ASN A 43 -12.39 12.52 -9.72
CA ASN A 43 -12.43 11.19 -10.34
C ASN A 43 -12.14 11.15 -11.85
N LYS A 44 -11.50 12.17 -12.42
CA LYS A 44 -11.11 12.17 -13.84
C LYS A 44 -9.87 11.33 -14.15
N THR A 45 -9.07 11.00 -13.14
CA THR A 45 -7.92 10.11 -13.26
C THR A 45 -8.12 8.88 -12.38
N LEU A 46 -7.72 7.72 -12.87
CA LEU A 46 -7.85 6.49 -12.12
C LEU A 46 -6.87 6.47 -10.92
N TRP A 47 -7.31 5.92 -9.80
CA TRP A 47 -6.51 5.61 -8.61
C TRP A 47 -6.34 4.10 -8.53
N GLY A 48 -5.40 3.60 -7.71
CA GLY A 48 -5.14 2.17 -7.66
C GLY A 48 -3.95 1.81 -6.79
N SER A 49 -3.68 0.52 -6.78
CA SER A 49 -2.56 -0.15 -6.15
C SER A 49 -1.68 -0.80 -7.21
N TRP A 50 -0.54 -1.34 -6.79
CA TRP A 50 0.36 -2.06 -7.67
C TRP A 50 0.70 -3.43 -7.10
N ALA A 51 0.42 -4.48 -7.87
CA ALA A 51 1.03 -5.78 -7.69
C ALA A 51 2.26 -5.87 -8.62
N ILE A 52 3.42 -6.18 -8.05
CA ILE A 52 4.70 -6.16 -8.74
C ILE A 52 5.36 -7.52 -8.54
N LYS A 53 5.93 -8.07 -9.59
CA LYS A 53 6.79 -9.26 -9.52
C LYS A 53 8.14 -8.92 -10.11
N VAL A 54 9.22 -9.30 -9.44
CA VAL A 54 10.60 -9.21 -9.93
C VAL A 54 11.29 -10.52 -9.64
N ASN A 55 11.74 -11.21 -10.68
CA ASN A 55 12.25 -12.59 -10.60
C ASN A 55 11.21 -13.51 -9.91
N ASP A 56 11.58 -14.07 -8.76
CA ASP A 56 10.78 -14.92 -7.88
C ASP A 56 10.06 -14.16 -6.76
N LYS A 57 10.28 -12.85 -6.63
CA LYS A 57 9.72 -12.01 -5.56
C LYS A 57 8.49 -11.23 -6.00
N ARG A 58 7.52 -11.10 -5.10
CA ARG A 58 6.24 -10.40 -5.31
C ARG A 58 6.05 -9.34 -4.25
N PHE A 59 5.61 -8.16 -4.69
CA PHE A 59 5.41 -6.98 -3.88
C PHE A 59 4.02 -6.44 -4.12
N TYR A 60 3.44 -5.85 -3.09
CA TYR A 60 2.21 -5.08 -3.22
C TYR A 60 2.39 -3.69 -2.65
N PHE A 61 1.86 -2.67 -3.32
CA PHE A 61 1.79 -1.30 -2.83
C PHE A 61 0.35 -0.82 -2.90
N SER A 62 -0.25 -0.48 -1.75
CA SER A 62 -1.69 -0.21 -1.64
C SER A 62 -2.15 1.09 -2.29
N GLY A 63 -1.27 2.09 -2.37
CA GLY A 63 -1.73 3.48 -2.44
C GLY A 63 -2.53 3.84 -1.18
N ASP A 64 -3.42 4.81 -1.31
CA ASP A 64 -4.37 5.20 -0.24
C ASP A 64 -5.69 4.49 -0.51
N SER A 65 -6.29 3.81 0.47
CA SER A 65 -7.44 2.91 0.31
C SER A 65 -8.29 2.79 1.57
N GLY A 66 -9.62 2.82 1.42
CA GLY A 66 -10.49 2.16 2.39
C GLY A 66 -10.33 0.65 2.36
N TYR A 67 -10.79 -0.04 3.41
CA TYR A 67 -10.85 -1.50 3.38
C TYR A 67 -11.96 -1.99 2.46
N PHE A 68 -11.67 -2.94 1.57
CA PHE A 68 -12.64 -3.48 0.62
C PHE A 68 -12.28 -4.91 0.19
N ALA A 69 -13.25 -5.62 -0.40
CA ALA A 69 -13.09 -7.03 -0.78
C ALA A 69 -12.02 -7.28 -1.87
N GLY A 70 -11.58 -6.24 -2.58
CA GLY A 70 -10.58 -6.38 -3.65
C GLY A 70 -9.20 -6.78 -3.15
N PHE A 71 -8.83 -6.51 -1.88
CA PHE A 71 -7.57 -7.02 -1.33
C PHE A 71 -7.49 -8.55 -1.41
N LYS A 72 -8.59 -9.23 -1.05
CA LYS A 72 -8.67 -10.69 -1.14
C LYS A 72 -8.64 -11.18 -2.58
N GLU A 73 -9.27 -10.46 -3.50
CA GLU A 73 -9.21 -10.77 -4.93
C GLU A 73 -7.78 -10.63 -5.47
N ILE A 74 -7.08 -9.56 -5.10
CA ILE A 74 -5.68 -9.32 -5.49
C ILE A 74 -4.78 -10.42 -4.94
N GLY A 75 -4.93 -10.76 -3.65
CA GLY A 75 -4.20 -11.87 -3.01
C GLY A 75 -4.43 -13.20 -3.74
N ASN A 76 -5.67 -13.52 -4.10
CA ASN A 76 -5.99 -14.73 -4.84
C ASN A 76 -5.41 -14.76 -6.27
N ARG A 77 -5.29 -13.61 -6.95
CA ARG A 77 -4.80 -13.54 -8.33
C ARG A 77 -3.28 -13.50 -8.43
N TYR A 78 -2.63 -12.74 -7.56
CA TYR A 78 -1.21 -12.40 -7.69
C TYR A 78 -0.35 -12.86 -6.52
N GLY A 79 -0.97 -13.20 -5.39
CA GLY A 79 -0.28 -13.68 -4.20
C GLY A 79 0.18 -15.16 -4.28
N PRO A 80 0.72 -15.72 -3.18
CA PRO A 80 1.13 -14.97 -1.99
C PRO A 80 2.22 -13.94 -2.33
N PHE A 81 2.19 -12.79 -1.65
CA PHE A 81 3.21 -11.75 -1.78
C PHE A 81 4.34 -12.02 -0.75
N ASP A 82 5.54 -11.52 -1.04
CA ASP A 82 6.67 -11.58 -0.10
C ASP A 82 6.74 -10.35 0.80
N ILE A 83 6.24 -9.20 0.31
CA ILE A 83 6.19 -7.96 1.06
C ILE A 83 5.08 -7.02 0.56
N THR A 84 4.37 -6.43 1.51
CA THR A 84 3.24 -5.52 1.26
C THR A 84 3.52 -4.18 1.91
N PHE A 85 3.40 -3.12 1.13
CA PHE A 85 3.43 -1.74 1.60
C PHE A 85 2.00 -1.25 1.69
N ILE A 86 1.50 -1.12 2.92
CA ILE A 86 0.09 -0.82 3.18
C ILE A 86 0.00 0.46 3.99
N GLU A 87 -0.82 1.41 3.54
CA GLU A 87 -1.08 2.62 4.31
C GLU A 87 -1.66 2.30 5.70
N THR A 88 -1.29 3.09 6.70
CA THR A 88 -1.77 2.88 8.08
C THR A 88 -2.19 4.16 8.80
N GLY A 89 -1.93 5.34 8.23
CA GLY A 89 -2.25 6.64 8.80
C GLY A 89 -3.41 7.33 8.09
N ALA A 90 -3.60 8.61 8.41
CA ALA A 90 -4.64 9.47 7.83
C ALA A 90 -6.08 8.94 7.99
N TYR A 91 -6.35 8.08 8.97
CA TYR A 91 -7.69 7.53 9.20
C TYR A 91 -8.57 8.41 10.08
N ASP A 92 -9.86 8.42 9.79
CA ASP A 92 -10.91 8.89 10.68
C ASP A 92 -12.25 8.21 10.31
N LYS A 93 -13.20 8.20 11.24
CA LYS A 93 -14.57 7.71 11.00
C LYS A 93 -15.28 8.50 9.89
N ASP A 94 -14.92 9.76 9.68
CA ASP A 94 -15.60 10.64 8.73
C ASP A 94 -15.22 10.34 7.26
N TRP A 95 -14.22 9.50 7.03
CA TRP A 95 -13.77 9.07 5.69
C TRP A 95 -13.27 7.62 5.67
N ALA A 96 -13.91 6.76 6.47
CA ALA A 96 -13.54 5.34 6.60
C ALA A 96 -13.58 4.54 5.29
N ASP A 97 -14.33 5.03 4.29
CA ASP A 97 -14.40 4.39 2.97
C ASP A 97 -13.15 4.61 2.11
N ILE A 98 -12.25 5.54 2.48
CA ILE A 98 -11.10 5.93 1.65
C ILE A 98 -9.75 5.83 2.36
N HIS A 99 -9.72 5.71 3.69
CA HIS A 99 -8.51 5.41 4.47
C HIS A 99 -8.79 4.33 5.52
N MET A 100 -7.94 3.30 5.54
CA MET A 100 -8.03 2.20 6.50
C MET A 100 -7.61 2.61 7.92
N THR A 101 -8.30 2.09 8.93
CA THR A 101 -7.70 2.04 10.27
C THR A 101 -6.47 1.12 10.29
N PRO A 102 -5.56 1.25 11.28
CA PRO A 102 -4.41 0.37 11.39
C PRO A 102 -4.80 -1.12 11.47
N GLU A 103 -5.95 -1.43 12.09
CA GLU A 103 -6.44 -2.81 12.17
C GLU A 103 -6.95 -3.34 10.84
N GLN A 104 -7.63 -2.50 10.06
CA GLN A 104 -8.03 -2.83 8.69
C GLN A 104 -6.81 -3.01 7.77
N SER A 105 -5.74 -2.25 8.03
CA SER A 105 -4.48 -2.37 7.28
C SER A 105 -3.83 -3.76 7.49
N VAL A 106 -3.84 -4.27 8.73
CA VAL A 106 -3.40 -5.65 9.01
C VAL A 106 -4.34 -6.67 8.36
N GLN A 107 -5.66 -6.42 8.35
CA GLN A 107 -6.59 -7.32 7.66
C GLN A 107 -6.34 -7.35 6.15
N ALA A 108 -6.08 -6.20 5.52
CA ALA A 108 -5.73 -6.11 4.10
C ALA A 108 -4.45 -6.90 3.79
N HIS A 109 -3.43 -6.82 4.66
CA HIS A 109 -2.22 -7.65 4.55
C HIS A 109 -2.54 -9.15 4.55
N LEU A 110 -3.37 -9.62 5.49
CA LEU A 110 -3.75 -11.02 5.57
C LEU A 110 -4.51 -11.48 4.33
N ASP A 111 -5.39 -10.63 3.78
CA ASP A 111 -6.15 -10.92 2.56
C ASP A 111 -5.26 -10.99 1.30
N LEU A 112 -4.13 -10.28 1.32
CA LEU A 112 -3.10 -10.34 0.28
C LEU A 112 -2.21 -11.60 0.39
N GLN A 113 -2.34 -12.39 1.47
CA GLN A 113 -1.61 -13.64 1.71
C GLN A 113 -0.09 -13.42 1.71
N ASP A 114 0.39 -12.48 2.52
CA ASP A 114 1.79 -12.07 2.55
C ASP A 114 2.49 -12.50 3.86
N ASP A 115 3.83 -12.49 3.84
CA ASP A 115 4.75 -12.75 4.95
C ASP A 115 5.11 -11.47 5.73
N ILE A 116 5.52 -10.39 5.05
CA ILE A 116 6.02 -9.16 5.69
C ILE A 116 5.16 -7.94 5.32
N MET A 117 4.64 -7.26 6.34
CA MET A 117 3.94 -5.98 6.18
C MET A 117 4.86 -4.81 6.51
N VAL A 118 4.93 -3.82 5.61
CA VAL A 118 5.57 -2.52 5.81
C VAL A 118 4.49 -1.44 5.92
N PRO A 119 4.24 -0.88 7.11
CA PRO A 119 3.35 0.26 7.28
C PRO A 119 3.86 1.51 6.53
N VAL A 120 3.05 2.10 5.66
CA VAL A 120 3.33 3.38 4.98
C VAL A 120 2.25 4.42 5.29
N HIS A 121 2.33 5.62 4.68
CA HIS A 121 1.37 6.71 4.88
C HIS A 121 1.23 7.14 6.37
N ASN A 122 2.32 7.05 7.14
CA ASN A 122 2.37 7.40 8.56
C ASN A 122 3.60 8.29 8.87
N GLY A 123 3.57 9.00 10.00
CA GLY A 123 4.72 9.75 10.54
C GLY A 123 5.24 10.96 9.75
N THR A 124 4.63 11.31 8.60
CA THR A 124 5.16 12.36 7.70
C THR A 124 4.32 13.64 7.65
N PHE A 125 2.99 13.53 7.53
CA PHE A 125 2.08 14.66 7.42
C PHE A 125 0.91 14.53 8.41
N ASP A 126 0.41 15.67 8.88
CA ASP A 126 -0.79 15.77 9.71
C ASP A 126 -2.03 15.88 8.81
N LEU A 127 -2.65 14.72 8.52
CA LEU A 127 -3.78 14.59 7.59
C LEU A 127 -5.06 14.06 8.27
N ALA A 128 -5.01 13.82 9.59
CA ALA A 128 -6.14 13.30 10.37
C ALA A 128 -5.99 13.66 11.85
N PHE A 129 -7.03 13.40 12.66
CA PHE A 129 -7.08 13.86 14.05
C PHE A 129 -6.34 12.97 15.07
N HIS A 130 -5.61 11.95 14.62
CA HIS A 130 -4.84 11.07 15.49
C HIS A 130 -3.42 11.61 15.72
N ALA A 131 -2.79 11.25 16.86
CA ALA A 131 -1.38 11.57 17.07
C ALA A 131 -0.50 10.87 15.99
N TRP A 132 0.63 11.48 15.63
CA TRP A 132 1.49 10.98 14.55
C TRP A 132 2.00 9.53 14.78
N TYR A 133 2.19 9.13 16.04
CA TYR A 133 2.66 7.79 16.43
C TYR A 133 1.53 6.77 16.62
N ASP A 134 0.27 7.20 16.69
CA ASP A 134 -0.88 6.31 16.95
C ASP A 134 -1.04 5.20 15.88
N PRO A 135 -0.86 5.48 14.57
CA PRO A 135 -0.88 4.46 13.52
C PRO A 135 0.08 3.31 13.78
N LEU A 136 1.34 3.62 14.07
CA LEU A 136 2.41 2.63 14.29
C LEU A 136 2.15 1.84 15.57
N LYS A 137 1.73 2.51 16.65
CA LYS A 137 1.35 1.84 17.90
C LYS A 137 0.22 0.83 17.69
N ARG A 138 -0.82 1.19 16.93
CA ARG A 138 -2.01 0.36 16.72
C ARG A 138 -1.74 -0.79 15.74
N VAL A 139 -1.05 -0.53 14.63
CA VAL A 139 -0.70 -1.59 13.67
C VAL A 139 0.21 -2.63 14.32
N THR A 140 1.20 -2.21 15.13
CA THR A 140 2.08 -3.13 15.88
C THR A 140 1.30 -4.01 16.83
N LYS A 141 0.38 -3.42 17.60
CA LYS A 141 -0.48 -4.20 18.50
C LYS A 141 -1.33 -5.22 17.74
N LYS A 142 -1.95 -4.83 16.63
CA LYS A 142 -2.80 -5.73 15.85
C LYS A 142 -1.99 -6.83 15.15
N ALA A 143 -0.83 -6.49 14.58
CA ALA A 143 0.04 -7.46 13.94
C ALA A 143 0.54 -8.53 14.91
N GLN A 144 0.88 -8.14 16.15
CA GLN A 144 1.23 -9.09 17.21
C GLN A 144 0.09 -10.07 17.53
N GLN A 145 -1.16 -9.59 17.52
CA GLN A 145 -2.34 -10.43 17.77
C GLN A 145 -2.61 -11.44 16.65
N GLU A 146 -2.33 -11.05 15.40
CA GLU A 146 -2.55 -11.87 14.20
C GLU A 146 -1.30 -12.62 13.72
N HIS A 147 -0.19 -12.55 14.48
CA HIS A 147 1.10 -13.14 14.13
C HIS A 147 1.66 -12.68 12.77
N VAL A 148 1.45 -11.41 12.42
CA VAL A 148 1.99 -10.76 11.21
C VAL A 148 3.38 -10.21 11.49
N SER A 149 4.34 -10.48 10.60
CA SER A 149 5.68 -9.91 10.66
C SER A 149 5.67 -8.47 10.16
N LEU A 150 5.88 -7.50 11.05
CA LEU A 150 6.01 -6.09 10.67
C LEU A 150 7.47 -5.70 10.44
N SER A 151 7.71 -4.99 9.34
CA SER A 151 8.97 -4.29 9.11
C SER A 151 8.74 -2.78 9.20
N THR A 152 9.45 -2.16 10.14
CA THR A 152 9.32 -0.74 10.53
C THR A 152 10.69 -0.05 10.45
N PRO A 153 11.31 0.00 9.25
CA PRO A 153 12.59 0.70 9.07
C PRO A 153 12.47 2.18 9.44
N LEU A 154 13.57 2.78 9.88
CA LEU A 154 13.64 4.23 10.02
C LEU A 154 13.45 4.91 8.65
N VAL A 155 12.93 6.13 8.64
CA VAL A 155 12.83 6.91 7.39
C VAL A 155 14.23 7.10 6.79
N GLY A 156 14.41 6.58 5.57
CA GLY A 156 15.70 6.60 4.86
C GLY A 156 16.61 5.39 5.14
N GLU A 157 16.23 4.48 6.03
CA GLU A 157 16.94 3.20 6.23
C GLU A 157 16.70 2.27 5.03
N VAL A 158 17.79 1.67 4.55
CA VAL A 158 17.77 0.71 3.45
C VAL A 158 17.72 -0.70 4.04
N PHE A 159 16.74 -1.50 3.62
CA PHE A 159 16.62 -2.91 3.99
C PHE A 159 16.51 -3.77 2.73
N LYS A 160 16.92 -5.04 2.82
CA LYS A 160 16.76 -6.01 1.73
C LYS A 160 15.57 -6.91 2.01
N ILE A 161 14.99 -7.43 0.93
CA ILE A 161 13.85 -8.35 1.00
C ILE A 161 14.25 -9.69 1.64
N GLN A 162 15.53 -10.08 1.53
CA GLN A 162 16.02 -11.29 2.20
C GLN A 162 16.32 -11.08 3.68
N ASP A 163 16.29 -9.84 4.17
CA ASP A 163 16.48 -9.58 5.58
C ASP A 163 15.21 -9.95 6.34
N ASN A 164 15.36 -10.34 7.61
CA ASN A 164 14.22 -10.49 8.49
C ASN A 164 13.50 -9.14 8.64
N ALA A 165 12.22 -9.19 8.99
CA ALA A 165 11.44 -7.98 9.26
C ALA A 165 12.15 -7.09 10.30
N VAL A 166 12.21 -5.78 10.01
CA VAL A 166 12.82 -4.80 10.92
C VAL A 166 11.85 -4.51 12.05
N ASP A 167 12.00 -5.21 13.17
CA ASP A 167 11.18 -5.00 14.37
C ASP A 167 11.80 -3.91 15.26
N LYS A 168 11.52 -2.65 14.95
CA LYS A 168 12.00 -1.49 15.72
C LYS A 168 10.92 -0.45 15.92
N ALA A 169 10.49 -0.29 17.17
CA ALA A 169 9.65 0.83 17.58
C ALA A 169 10.47 2.13 17.71
N TRP A 170 10.53 2.91 16.65
CA TRP A 170 11.23 4.21 16.63
C TRP A 170 10.33 5.42 16.90
N TRP A 171 9.03 5.19 17.01
CA TRP A 171 8.03 6.22 17.32
C TRP A 171 7.92 6.53 18.81
#